data_AF-A0A523CXB2-F1
#
_entry.id   AF-A0A523CXB2-F1
#
_cell.length_a   1.000
_cell.length_b   1.000
_cell.length_c   1.000
_cell.angle_alpha   90.00
_cell.angle_beta   90.00
_cell.angle_gamma   90.00
#
_symmetry.space_group_name_H-M   'P 1'
#
loop_
_entity.id
_entity.type
_entity.pdbx_description
1 polymer ?
#
loop_
_entity_poly.entity_id
_entity_poly.type
_entity_poly.pdbx_seq_one_letter_code
_entity_poly.pdbx_strand_id
1 'polypeptide(L)'
;MKKSILEIYVLAVCFVALLCFVIALGIGVYDLIQITNPEFTLNAYEYERHQSNEAFRGVPGRVALGRFGPGIPVEPTQRQEEEVTQQREESYQSALRSEGRRGMQSLIRMAIILVIDVLVFVPHWLWIRRTRVASMAS
;
A
#
# COMPACT_ATOMS: atom_id res chain seq x y z
N MET A 1 -45.40 -1.58 -12.68
CA MET A 1 -44.55 -1.11 -11.57
C MET A 1 -43.36 -2.02 -11.24
N LYS A 2 -43.52 -3.35 -11.14
CA LYS A 2 -42.42 -4.29 -10.79
C LYS A 2 -41.18 -4.20 -11.71
N LYS A 3 -41.36 -3.96 -13.02
CA LYS A 3 -40.26 -3.76 -13.98
C LYS A 3 -39.40 -2.52 -13.67
N SER A 4 -40.01 -1.41 -13.25
CA SER A 4 -39.28 -0.16 -12.98
C SER A 4 -38.43 -0.24 -11.70
N ILE A 5 -38.94 -0.91 -10.66
CA ILE A 5 -38.18 -1.13 -9.42
C ILE A 5 -36.95 -2.01 -9.68
N LEU A 6 -37.10 -3.04 -10.49
CA LEU A 6 -35.99 -3.93 -10.86
C LEU A 6 -34.93 -3.20 -11.69
N GLU A 7 -35.34 -2.32 -12.61
CA GLU A 7 -34.40 -1.53 -13.39
C GLU A 7 -33.60 -0.55 -12.52
N ILE A 8 -34.25 0.12 -11.58
CA ILE A 8 -33.56 1.01 -10.61
C ILE A 8 -32.58 0.21 -9.77
N TYR A 9 -32.96 -0.98 -9.28
CA TYR A 9 -32.06 -1.86 -8.53
C TYR A 9 -30.81 -2.23 -9.33
N VAL A 10 -30.98 -2.70 -10.58
CA VAL A 10 -29.87 -3.09 -11.45
C VAL A 10 -28.95 -1.91 -11.74
N LEU A 11 -29.50 -0.72 -12.03
CA LEU A 11 -28.70 0.50 -12.24
C LEU A 11 -27.94 0.92 -10.98
N ALA A 12 -28.56 0.82 -9.80
CA ALA A 12 -27.91 1.14 -8.54
C ALA A 12 -26.73 0.18 -8.26
N VAL A 13 -26.92 -1.12 -8.47
CA VAL A 13 -25.84 -2.11 -8.31
C VAL A 13 -24.70 -1.85 -9.31
N CYS A 14 -25.02 -1.56 -10.57
CA CYS A 14 -24.02 -1.19 -11.57
C CYS A 14 -23.25 0.07 -11.19
N PHE A 15 -23.92 1.08 -10.64
CA PHE A 15 -23.28 2.32 -10.20
C PHE A 15 -22.33 2.09 -9.03
N VAL A 16 -22.75 1.32 -8.02
CA VAL A 16 -21.89 0.96 -6.88
C VAL A 16 -20.67 0.16 -7.34
N ALA A 17 -20.86 -0.83 -8.23
CA ALA A 17 -19.75 -1.61 -8.78
C ALA A 17 -18.75 -0.73 -9.54
N LEU A 18 -19.21 0.25 -10.32
CA LEU A 18 -18.32 1.20 -10.99
C LEU A 18 -17.53 2.06 -10.00
N LEU A 19 -18.17 2.51 -8.92
CA LEU A 19 -17.51 3.30 -7.89
C LEU A 19 -16.43 2.47 -7.16
N CYS A 20 -16.75 1.24 -6.77
CA CYS A 20 -15.79 0.31 -6.19
C CYS A 20 -14.62 0.05 -7.15
N PHE A 21 -14.91 -0.17 -8.43
CA PHE A 21 -13.90 -0.42 -9.45
C PHE A 21 -12.92 0.75 -9.59
N VAL A 22 -13.41 1.98 -9.65
CA VAL A 22 -12.55 3.18 -9.76
C VAL A 22 -11.66 3.34 -8.53
N ILE A 23 -12.20 3.15 -7.33
CA ILE A 23 -11.44 3.25 -6.08
C ILE A 23 -10.37 2.15 -6.01
N ALA A 24 -10.75 0.90 -6.28
CA ALA A 24 -9.84 -0.23 -6.26
C ALA A 24 -8.72 -0.08 -7.30
N LEU A 25 -9.04 0.47 -8.48
CA LEU A 25 -8.05 0.77 -9.51
C LEU A 25 -7.07 1.85 -9.06
N GLY A 26 -7.55 2.93 -8.43
CA GLY A 26 -6.70 3.99 -7.90
C GLY A 26 -5.71 3.48 -6.86
N ILE A 27 -6.18 2.64 -5.93
CA ILE A 27 -5.32 1.98 -4.95
C ILE A 27 -4.32 1.03 -5.63
N GLY A 28 -4.79 0.21 -6.59
CA GLY A 28 -3.93 -0.73 -7.30
C GLY A 28 -2.80 -0.05 -8.10
N VAL A 29 -3.05 1.14 -8.67
CA VAL A 29 -1.99 1.93 -9.32
C VAL A 29 -0.96 2.42 -8.32
N TYR A 30 -1.40 2.87 -7.14
CA TYR A 30 -0.49 3.25 -6.06
C TYR A 30 0.36 2.05 -5.58
N ASP A 31 -0.25 0.88 -5.42
CA ASP A 31 0.44 -0.34 -5.04
C ASP A 31 1.52 -0.74 -6.07
N LEU A 32 1.28 -0.50 -7.36
CA LEU A 32 2.28 -0.73 -8.41
C LEU A 32 3.51 0.19 -8.25
N ILE A 33 3.28 1.46 -7.86
CA ILE A 33 4.37 2.39 -7.54
C ILE A 33 5.13 1.90 -6.31
N GLN A 34 4.43 1.44 -5.26
CA GLN A 34 5.06 0.89 -4.05
C GLN A 34 5.93 -0.35 -4.32
N ILE A 35 5.57 -1.18 -5.30
CA ILE A 35 6.35 -2.36 -5.69
C ILE A 35 7.58 -1.97 -6.53
N THR A 36 7.41 -1.04 -7.48
CA THR A 36 8.46 -0.68 -8.44
C THR A 36 9.46 0.33 -7.88
N ASN A 37 9.01 1.21 -6.99
CA ASN A 37 9.82 2.22 -6.31
C ASN A 37 9.42 2.30 -4.82
N PRO A 38 9.82 1.30 -4.00
CA PRO A 38 9.45 1.24 -2.59
C PRO A 38 10.06 2.39 -1.77
N GLU A 39 11.18 2.97 -2.22
CA GLU A 39 11.82 4.11 -1.57
C GLU A 39 10.94 5.35 -1.58
N PHE A 40 10.28 5.64 -2.71
CA PHE A 40 9.35 6.77 -2.83
C PHE A 40 8.13 6.64 -1.90
N THR A 41 7.67 5.41 -1.67
CA THR A 41 6.49 5.12 -0.84
C THR A 41 6.82 4.82 0.62
N LEU A 42 8.11 4.73 0.96
CA LEU A 42 8.55 4.51 2.32
C LEU A 42 8.15 5.70 3.19
N ASN A 43 7.69 5.44 4.42
CA ASN A 43 7.36 6.52 5.34
C ASN A 43 8.58 7.43 5.58
N ALA A 44 8.38 8.74 5.61
CA ALA A 44 9.41 9.75 5.85
C ALA A 44 10.28 9.43 7.07
N TYR A 45 9.68 8.98 8.18
CA TYR A 45 10.44 8.60 9.38
C TYR A 45 11.43 7.45 9.11
N GLU A 46 10.99 6.40 8.42
CA GLU A 46 11.85 5.26 8.08
C GLU A 46 12.92 5.69 7.07
N TYR A 47 12.57 6.50 6.08
CA TYR A 47 13.52 7.04 5.12
C TYR A 47 14.61 7.88 5.79
N GLU A 48 14.23 8.86 6.62
CA GLU A 48 15.14 9.77 7.31
C GLU A 48 16.05 9.04 8.29
N ARG A 49 15.52 8.05 9.02
CA ARG A 49 16.28 7.26 9.99
C ARG A 49 17.46 6.52 9.36
N HIS A 50 17.35 6.13 8.10
CA HIS A 50 18.41 5.39 7.39
C HIS A 50 19.39 6.31 6.64
N GLN A 51 19.22 7.64 6.65
CA GLN A 51 20.12 8.56 5.92
C GLN A 51 21.51 8.71 6.55
N SER A 52 21.63 8.55 7.87
CA SER A 52 22.91 8.66 8.57
C SER A 52 23.00 7.72 9.78
N ASN A 53 24.23 7.40 10.21
CA ASN A 53 24.45 6.58 11.40
C ASN A 53 23.95 7.28 12.68
N GLU A 54 24.00 8.62 12.72
CA GLU A 54 23.45 9.41 13.81
C GLU A 54 21.93 9.29 13.88
N ALA A 55 21.23 9.42 12.75
CA ALA A 55 19.79 9.24 12.68
C ALA A 55 19.38 7.80 13.00
N PHE A 56 20.15 6.82 12.54
CA PHE A 56 19.87 5.40 12.75
C PHE A 56 19.97 4.97 14.22
N ARG A 57 20.99 5.49 14.92
CA ARG A 57 21.19 5.26 16.37
C ARG A 57 20.08 5.91 17.22
N GLY A 58 19.35 6.88 16.67
CA GLY A 58 18.40 7.70 17.42
C GLY A 58 19.11 8.63 18.41
N VAL A 59 18.39 9.63 18.92
CA VAL A 59 18.87 10.70 19.83
C VAL A 59 20.10 10.29 20.67
N PRO A 60 21.21 11.05 20.63
CA PRO A 60 22.42 10.71 21.36
C PRO A 60 22.12 10.71 22.86
N GLY A 61 22.13 9.54 23.50
CA GLY A 61 21.96 9.48 24.96
C GLY A 61 21.50 8.17 25.59
N ARG A 62 21.12 7.13 24.83
CA ARG A 62 20.61 5.88 25.45
C ARG A 62 21.47 4.63 25.34
N VAL A 63 22.60 4.68 24.61
CA VAL A 63 23.52 3.53 24.53
C VAL A 63 24.70 3.64 25.53
N ALA A 64 24.77 4.71 26.33
CA ALA A 64 25.73 4.82 27.44
C ALA A 64 25.15 4.37 28.80
N LEU A 65 24.25 3.38 28.84
CA LEU A 65 23.90 2.66 30.08
C LEU A 65 24.89 1.53 30.40
N GLY A 66 26.07 1.57 29.79
CA GLY A 66 27.24 0.86 30.27
C GLY A 66 27.89 1.61 31.43
N ARG A 67 27.40 1.35 32.65
CA ARG A 67 28.24 1.26 33.87
C ARG A 67 28.85 2.59 34.40
N PHE A 68 28.12 3.24 35.32
CA PHE A 68 28.63 4.07 36.43
C PHE A 68 29.84 5.01 36.17
N GLY A 69 29.58 6.26 35.76
CA GLY A 69 30.58 7.34 35.83
C GLY A 69 30.16 8.65 35.15
N PRO A 70 30.71 9.82 35.53
CA PRO A 70 30.43 11.10 34.87
C PRO A 70 30.83 11.00 33.39
N GLY A 71 29.92 11.41 32.50
CA GLY A 71 29.98 11.17 31.06
C GLY A 71 31.23 11.70 30.38
N ILE A 72 32.13 10.79 30.02
CA ILE A 72 33.10 11.03 28.96
C ILE A 72 32.41 10.63 27.65
N PRO A 73 32.28 11.53 26.66
CA PRO A 73 31.85 11.14 25.33
C PRO A 73 32.89 10.16 24.77
N VAL A 74 32.54 8.88 24.74
CA VAL A 74 33.36 7.87 24.08
C VAL A 74 33.08 8.01 22.59
N GLU A 75 34.04 8.61 21.87
CA GLU A 75 34.02 8.59 20.40
C GLU A 75 33.93 7.13 19.94
N PRO A 76 32.97 6.80 19.07
CA PRO A 76 32.86 5.45 18.54
C PRO A 76 34.14 5.09 17.81
N THR A 77 34.62 3.87 18.02
CA THR A 77 35.78 3.36 17.28
C THR A 77 35.40 3.18 15.80
N GLN A 78 36.37 3.32 14.87
CA GLN A 78 36.13 3.09 13.44
C GLN A 78 35.43 1.75 13.16
N ARG A 79 35.81 0.69 13.89
CA ARG A 79 35.16 -0.63 13.82
C ARG A 79 33.68 -0.60 14.20
N GLN A 80 33.31 0.17 15.22
CA GLN A 80 31.90 0.33 15.62
C GLN A 80 31.11 1.16 14.59
N GLU A 81 31.74 2.11 13.92
CA GLU A 81 31.09 2.86 12.84
C GLU A 81 30.83 2.00 11.61
N GLU A 82 31.77 1.13 11.24
CA GLU A 82 31.60 0.14 10.18
C GLU A 82 30.44 -0.82 10.50
N GLU A 83 30.41 -1.37 11.72
CA GLU A 83 29.33 -2.27 12.18
C GLU A 83 27.95 -1.58 12.15
N VAL A 84 27.86 -0.32 12.59
CA VAL A 84 26.60 0.44 12.52
C VAL A 84 26.19 0.74 11.09
N THR A 85 27.16 1.06 10.23
CA THR A 85 26.89 1.31 8.80
C THR A 85 26.30 0.07 8.14
N GLN A 86 26.87 -1.10 8.44
CA GLN A 86 26.37 -2.37 7.93
C GLN A 86 24.95 -2.67 8.43
N GLN A 87 24.70 -2.51 9.74
CA GLN A 87 23.36 -2.71 10.31
C GLN A 87 22.31 -1.76 9.72
N ARG A 88 22.69 -0.50 9.49
CA ARG A 88 21.82 0.50 8.87
C ARG A 88 21.44 0.09 7.44
N GLU A 89 22.42 -0.29 6.62
CA GLU A 89 22.16 -0.70 5.24
C GLU A 89 21.30 -1.97 5.18
N GLU A 90 21.60 -2.97 6.00
CA GLU A 90 20.80 -4.21 6.08
C GLU A 90 19.36 -3.94 6.53
N SER A 91 19.18 -3.06 7.52
CA SER A 91 17.87 -2.60 7.98
C SER A 91 17.11 -1.87 6.88
N TYR A 92 17.77 -0.96 6.14
CA TYR A 92 17.17 -0.21 5.05
C TYR A 92 16.70 -1.12 3.92
N GLN A 93 17.55 -2.06 3.49
CA GLN A 93 17.19 -3.07 2.49
C GLN A 93 16.04 -3.97 2.96
N SER A 94 15.98 -4.29 4.26
CA SER A 94 14.84 -5.01 4.84
C SER A 94 13.55 -4.18 4.77
N ALA A 95 13.61 -2.89 5.11
CA ALA A 95 12.49 -1.98 5.05
C ALA A 95 11.94 -1.85 3.62
N LEU A 96 12.80 -1.63 2.62
CA LEU A 96 12.41 -1.55 1.21
C LEU A 96 11.74 -2.83 0.71
N ARG A 97 12.30 -4.01 1.06
CA ARG A 97 11.68 -5.31 0.73
C ARG A 97 10.32 -5.49 1.41
N SER A 98 10.19 -5.01 2.65
CA SER A 98 8.93 -5.07 3.38
C SER A 98 7.87 -4.18 2.74
N GLU A 99 8.24 -2.99 2.26
CA GLU A 99 7.32 -2.09 1.55
C GLU A 99 6.88 -2.67 0.20
N GLY A 100 7.81 -3.18 -0.60
CA GLY A 100 7.44 -3.86 -1.85
C GLY A 100 6.49 -5.06 -1.61
N ARG A 101 6.70 -5.81 -0.53
CA ARG A 101 5.80 -6.92 -0.16
C ARG A 101 4.42 -6.43 0.30
N ARG A 102 4.35 -5.31 1.04
CA ARG A 102 3.07 -4.68 1.42
C ARG A 102 2.29 -4.25 0.18
N GLY A 103 2.96 -3.57 -0.75
CA GLY A 103 2.37 -3.20 -2.05
C GLY A 103 1.86 -4.42 -2.80
N MET A 104 2.64 -5.51 -2.89
CA MET A 104 2.20 -6.75 -3.55
C MET A 104 0.96 -7.37 -2.90
N GLN A 105 0.91 -7.42 -1.56
CA GLN A 105 -0.26 -7.95 -0.85
C GLN A 105 -1.51 -7.09 -1.08
N SER A 106 -1.35 -5.77 -1.07
CA SER A 106 -2.44 -4.84 -1.37
C SER A 106 -2.91 -4.98 -2.82
N LEU A 107 -1.98 -5.07 -3.78
CA LEU A 107 -2.30 -5.23 -5.20
C LEU A 107 -3.10 -6.51 -5.47
N ILE A 108 -2.72 -7.63 -4.84
CA ILE A 108 -3.46 -8.89 -4.93
C ILE A 108 -4.88 -8.72 -4.37
N ARG A 109 -5.03 -8.03 -3.24
CA ARG A 109 -6.34 -7.73 -2.65
C ARG A 109 -7.19 -6.87 -3.59
N MET A 110 -6.61 -5.84 -4.21
CA MET A 110 -7.30 -5.00 -5.19
C MET A 110 -7.69 -5.79 -6.43
N ALA A 111 -6.82 -6.68 -6.93
CA ALA A 111 -7.14 -7.55 -8.06
C ALA A 111 -8.35 -8.47 -7.77
N ILE A 112 -8.44 -9.03 -6.56
CA ILE A 112 -9.60 -9.83 -6.14
C ILE A 112 -10.88 -8.98 -6.13
N ILE A 113 -10.82 -7.76 -5.60
CA ILE A 113 -11.96 -6.83 -5.58
C ILE A 113 -12.41 -6.52 -7.01
N LEU A 114 -11.49 -6.19 -7.92
CA LEU A 114 -11.80 -5.91 -9.32
C LEU A 114 -12.44 -7.11 -10.02
N VAL A 115 -11.99 -8.33 -9.75
CA VAL A 115 -12.63 -9.55 -10.27
C VAL A 115 -14.06 -9.68 -9.76
N ILE A 116 -14.31 -9.45 -8.47
CA ILE A 116 -15.65 -9.49 -7.90
C ILE A 116 -16.54 -8.41 -8.52
N ASP A 117 -16.04 -7.19 -8.68
CA ASP A 117 -16.79 -6.09 -9.31
C ASP A 117 -17.18 -6.44 -10.75
N VAL A 118 -16.28 -7.07 -11.53
CA VAL A 118 -16.59 -7.55 -12.87
C VAL A 118 -17.67 -8.65 -12.83
N LEU A 119 -17.56 -9.61 -11.92
CA LEU A 119 -18.53 -10.71 -11.77
C LEU A 119 -19.92 -10.21 -11.35
N VAL A 120 -20.02 -9.11 -10.59
CA VAL A 120 -21.28 -8.49 -10.23
C VAL A 120 -21.80 -7.61 -11.37
N PHE A 121 -20.95 -6.78 -11.94
CA PHE A 121 -21.33 -5.79 -12.96
C PHE A 121 -21.79 -6.45 -14.26
N VAL A 122 -21.05 -7.43 -14.78
CA VAL A 122 -21.32 -8.00 -16.11
C VAL A 122 -22.71 -8.65 -16.20
N PRO A 123 -23.16 -9.52 -15.27
CA PRO A 123 -24.50 -10.08 -15.32
C PRO A 123 -25.61 -9.02 -15.25
N HIS A 124 -25.45 -8.03 -14.36
CA HIS A 124 -26.42 -6.94 -14.19
C HIS A 124 -26.49 -6.06 -15.45
N TRP A 125 -25.35 -5.75 -16.04
CA TRP A 125 -25.25 -5.02 -17.31
C TRP A 125 -25.87 -5.80 -18.49
N LEU A 126 -25.59 -7.09 -18.61
CA LEU A 126 -26.16 -7.93 -19.66
C LEU A 126 -27.67 -8.04 -19.53
N TRP A 127 -28.20 -8.09 -18.31
CA TRP A 127 -29.63 -8.12 -18.06
C TRP A 127 -30.30 -6.83 -18.54
N ILE A 128 -29.79 -5.67 -18.14
CA ILE A 128 -30.40 -4.39 -18.54
C ILE A 128 -30.28 -4.13 -20.04
N ARG A 129 -29.18 -4.57 -20.66
CA ARG A 129 -29.01 -4.50 -22.11
C ARG A 129 -30.07 -5.32 -22.84
N ARG A 130 -30.35 -6.54 -22.37
CA ARG A 130 -31.39 -7.41 -22.97
C ARG A 130 -32.79 -6.83 -22.80
N THR A 131 -33.13 -6.29 -21.63
CA THR A 131 -34.46 -5.72 -21.38
C THR A 131 -34.70 -4.45 -22.20
N ARG A 132 -33.69 -3.60 -22.36
CA ARG A 132 -33.79 -2.38 -23.19
C ARG A 132 -33.94 -2.70 -24.68
N VAL A 133 -33.18 -3.67 -25.20
CA VAL A 133 -33.33 -4.11 -26.59
C VAL A 133 -34.73 -4.69 -26.83
N ALA A 134 -35.25 -5.50 -25.90
CA ALA A 134 -36.59 -6.07 -26.00
C ALA A 134 -37.71 -5.01 -25.94
N SER A 135 -37.55 -3.93 -25.18
CA SER A 135 -38.53 -2.84 -25.11
C SER A 135 -38.53 -1.91 -26.33
N MET A 136 -37.44 -1.88 -27.11
CA MET A 136 -37.37 -1.07 -28.34
C MET A 136 -37.90 -1.82 -29.57
N ALA A 137 -38.07 -3.14 -29.48
CA ALA A 137 -38.57 -4.01 -30.55
C ALA A 137 -40.08 -4.31 -30.45
N SER A 138 -40.75 -3.86 -29.37
CA SER A 138 -42.20 -3.97 -29.12
C SER A 138 -42.89 -2.64 -29.35
#